data_AF-A0A1V6R2J5-F1
#
_entry.id   AF-A0A1V6R2J5-F1
#
_cell.length_a   1.000
_cell.length_b   1.000
_cell.length_c   1.000
_cell.angle_alpha   90.00
_cell.angle_beta   90.00
_cell.angle_gamma   90.00
#
_symmetry.space_group_name_H-M   'P 1'
#
loop_
_entity.id
_entity.type
_entity.pdbx_description
1 polymer ?
#
loop_
_entity_poly.entity_id
_entity_poly.type
_entity_poly.pdbx_seq_one_letter_code
_entity_poly.pdbx_strand_id
1 'polypeptide(L)'
;MRDSIRRKFRATYPKLLHRGIKPCIQSTSKLIVDTSTEEMHISGFSQAAFIEPTEEWSDANFALFGLANPPEKNEWWFGTKGWEWWDCIRRLQAS
;
A
#
# COMPACT_ATOMS: atom_id res chain seq x y z
N MET A 1 15.47 -3.37 0.25
CA MET A 1 14.30 -4.08 0.79
C MET A 1 13.03 -3.23 0.84
N ARG A 2 13.06 -1.95 1.24
CA ARG A 2 11.82 -1.15 1.33
C ARG A 2 11.37 -0.54 0.00
N ASP A 3 12.30 -0.15 -0.85
CA ASP A 3 11.99 0.16 -2.25
C ASP A 3 11.42 -1.04 -3.00
N SER A 4 11.84 -2.27 -2.66
CA SER A 4 11.26 -3.47 -3.26
C SER A 4 9.84 -3.71 -2.74
N ILE A 5 9.55 -3.44 -1.45
CA ILE A 5 8.17 -3.46 -0.93
C ILE A 5 7.30 -2.44 -1.67
N ARG A 6 7.75 -1.18 -1.79
CA ARG A 6 7.00 -0.13 -2.53
C ARG A 6 6.77 -0.52 -4.00
N ARG A 7 7.81 -1.02 -4.68
CA ARG A 7 7.70 -1.49 -6.07
C ARG A 7 6.71 -2.65 -6.20
N LYS A 8 6.78 -3.65 -5.31
CA LYS A 8 5.86 -4.79 -5.33
C LYS A 8 4.43 -4.36 -5.01
N PHE A 9 4.24 -3.42 -4.07
CA PHE A 9 2.93 -2.84 -3.77
C PHE A 9 2.35 -2.11 -4.99
N ARG A 10 3.15 -1.25 -5.63
CA ARG A 10 2.77 -0.56 -6.88
C ARG A 10 2.45 -1.51 -8.01
N ALA A 11 3.10 -2.66 -8.08
CA ALA A 11 2.82 -3.69 -9.09
C ALA A 11 1.58 -4.53 -8.76
N THR A 12 1.18 -4.63 -7.49
CA THR A 12 0.14 -5.57 -7.03
C THR A 12 -1.20 -4.89 -6.81
N TYR A 13 -1.24 -3.76 -6.09
CA TYR A 13 -2.49 -3.11 -5.70
C TYR A 13 -3.35 -2.65 -6.91
N PRO A 14 -2.79 -2.07 -8.00
CA PRO A 14 -3.59 -1.74 -9.18
C PRO A 14 -4.30 -2.94 -9.81
N LYS A 15 -3.74 -4.15 -9.69
CA LYS A 15 -4.37 -5.37 -10.20
C LYS A 15 -5.66 -5.71 -9.44
N LEU A 16 -5.77 -5.29 -8.17
CA LEU A 16 -6.99 -5.44 -7.38
C LEU A 16 -8.04 -4.42 -7.81
N LEU A 17 -7.64 -3.16 -7.99
CA LEU A 17 -8.54 -2.10 -8.47
C LEU A 17 -9.13 -2.47 -9.84
N HIS A 18 -8.31 -2.97 -10.76
CA HIS A 18 -8.77 -3.43 -12.07
C HIS A 18 -9.72 -4.64 -12.00
N ARG A 19 -9.71 -5.39 -10.90
CA ARG A 19 -10.67 -6.47 -10.64
C ARG A 19 -11.92 -6.00 -9.90
N GLY A 20 -12.09 -4.69 -9.71
CA GLY A 20 -13.21 -4.10 -8.99
C GLY A 20 -13.14 -4.28 -7.47
N ILE A 21 -11.94 -4.51 -6.91
CA ILE A 21 -11.76 -4.78 -5.47
C ILE A 21 -10.93 -3.67 -4.84
N LYS A 22 -11.50 -3.01 -3.83
CA LYS A 22 -10.81 -2.00 -3.02
C LYS A 22 -10.74 -2.43 -1.55
N PRO A 23 -9.53 -2.67 -1.01
CA PRO A 23 -9.38 -2.91 0.42
C PRO A 23 -9.78 -1.67 1.24
N CYS A 24 -10.71 -1.84 2.19
CA CYS A 24 -11.09 -0.77 3.11
C CYS A 24 -10.15 -0.65 4.31
N ILE A 25 -9.49 -1.75 4.70
CA ILE A 25 -8.47 -1.73 5.75
C ILE A 25 -7.11 -1.50 5.11
N GLN A 26 -6.65 -0.26 5.15
CA GLN A 26 -5.38 0.18 4.55
C GLN A 26 -4.34 0.27 5.67
N SER A 27 -3.48 -0.73 5.76
CA SER A 27 -2.47 -0.83 6.81
C SER A 27 -1.31 -1.68 6.33
N THR A 28 -0.10 -1.35 6.77
CA THR A 28 1.09 -2.15 6.46
C THR A 28 0.95 -3.59 6.95
N SER A 29 0.21 -3.84 8.03
CA SER A 29 -0.06 -5.19 8.54
C SER A 29 -0.81 -6.11 7.56
N LYS A 30 -1.40 -5.54 6.50
CA LYS A 30 -2.09 -6.29 5.44
C LYS A 30 -1.20 -6.67 4.27
N LEU A 31 0.04 -6.16 4.24
CA LEU A 31 1.03 -6.45 3.21
C LEU A 31 1.89 -7.63 3.66
N ILE A 32 1.84 -8.71 2.89
CA ILE A 32 2.62 -9.92 3.14
C ILE A 32 3.60 -10.06 1.99
N VAL A 33 4.89 -10.16 2.30
CA VAL A 33 5.93 -10.47 1.31
C VAL A 33 6.34 -11.91 1.52
N ASP A 34 6.06 -12.76 0.54
CA ASP A 34 6.57 -14.12 0.51
C ASP A 34 8.04 -14.08 0.08
N THR A 35 8.94 -14.43 0.99
CA THR A 35 10.39 -14.39 0.71
C THR A 35 10.86 -15.54 -0.19
N SER A 36 10.06 -16.59 -0.38
CA SER A 36 10.42 -17.73 -1.22
C SER A 36 10.14 -17.48 -2.70
N THR A 37 9.01 -16.82 -2.99
CA THR A 37 8.58 -16.45 -4.35
C THR A 37 8.93 -14.99 -4.70
N GLU A 38 9.33 -14.22 -3.68
CA GLU A 38 9.38 -12.77 -3.70
C GLU A 38 8.04 -12.10 -4.08
N GLU A 39 6.90 -12.77 -3.96
CA GLU A 39 5.62 -12.16 -4.27
C GLU A 39 5.08 -11.30 -3.12
N MET A 40 4.21 -10.35 -3.45
CA MET A 40 3.45 -9.59 -2.46
C MET A 40 1.97 -10.01 -2.52
N HIS A 41 1.43 -10.33 -1.36
CA HIS A 41 0.01 -10.56 -1.17
C HIS A 41 -0.57 -9.45 -0.29
N ILE A 42 -1.79 -9.04 -0.62
CA ILE A 42 -2.57 -8.09 0.17
C ILE A 42 -3.71 -8.87 0.81
N SER A 43 -3.90 -8.74 2.12
CA SER A 43 -4.93 -9.46 2.88
C SER A 43 -5.98 -8.49 3.44
N GLY A 44 -6.96 -9.01 4.18
CA GLY A 44 -7.95 -8.16 4.86
C GLY A 44 -9.17 -7.78 4.00
N PHE A 45 -9.52 -8.61 3.02
CA PHE A 45 -10.68 -8.39 2.14
C PHE A 45 -12.04 -8.61 2.80
N SER A 46 -12.11 -8.99 4.08
CA SER A 46 -13.39 -9.16 4.77
C SER A 46 -14.25 -7.89 4.80
N GLN A 47 -13.64 -6.72 4.61
CA GLN A 47 -14.32 -5.44 4.47
C GLN A 47 -14.04 -4.78 3.11
N ALA A 48 -13.63 -5.52 2.08
CA ALA A 48 -13.38 -4.92 0.79
C ALA A 48 -14.65 -4.32 0.18
N ALA A 49 -14.52 -3.15 -0.44
CA ALA A 49 -15.55 -2.58 -1.27
C ALA A 49 -15.44 -3.14 -2.70
N PHE A 50 -16.59 -3.41 -3.30
CA PHE A 50 -16.69 -3.63 -4.74
C PHE A 50 -16.83 -2.28 -5.43
N ILE A 51 -15.93 -2.02 -6.37
CA ILE A 51 -15.85 -0.76 -7.10
C ILE A 51 -15.92 -1.01 -8.59
N GLU A 52 -16.28 0.02 -9.36
CA GLU A 52 -16.12 -0.02 -10.80
C GLU A 52 -14.62 -0.14 -11.14
N PRO A 53 -14.22 -1.01 -12.10
CA PRO A 53 -12.83 -1.19 -12.52
C PRO A 53 -12.16 0.04 -13.15
N THR A 54 -12.83 1.18 -13.13
CA THR A 54 -12.36 2.47 -13.63
C THR A 54 -11.56 3.26 -12.61
N GLU A 55 -11.49 2.82 -11.35
CA GLU A 55 -10.70 3.54 -10.34
C GLU A 55 -9.20 3.40 -10.64
N GLU A 56 -8.57 4.54 -10.94
CA GLU A 56 -7.16 4.60 -11.27
C GLU A 56 -6.27 4.53 -10.02
N TRP A 57 -5.04 4.09 -10.22
CA TRP A 57 -4.04 4.12 -9.16
C TRP A 57 -3.76 5.56 -8.70
N SER A 58 -3.64 5.76 -7.38
CA SER A 58 -3.13 6.99 -6.76
C SER A 58 -1.95 6.70 -5.83
N ASP A 59 -0.93 7.56 -5.84
CA ASP A 59 0.21 7.45 -4.92
C ASP A 59 -0.20 7.65 -3.45
N ALA A 60 -1.39 8.24 -3.20
CA ALA A 60 -2.02 8.27 -1.87
C ALA A 60 -2.06 6.90 -1.19
N ASN A 61 -2.16 5.82 -1.97
CA ASN A 61 -2.17 4.46 -1.43
C ASN A 61 -0.86 4.08 -0.72
N PHE A 62 0.28 4.69 -1.06
CA PHE A 62 1.51 4.47 -0.28
C PHE A 62 1.36 5.02 1.15
N ALA A 63 0.82 6.22 1.31
CA ALA A 63 0.58 6.81 2.64
C ALA A 63 -0.47 6.00 3.42
N LEU A 64 -1.59 5.63 2.77
CA LEU A 64 -2.67 4.88 3.40
C LEU A 64 -2.21 3.50 3.90
N PHE A 65 -1.25 2.86 3.24
CA PHE A 65 -0.66 1.60 3.68
C PHE A 65 0.60 1.78 4.54
N GLY A 66 0.92 3.00 4.97
CA GLY A 66 2.07 3.29 5.84
C GLY A 66 3.43 3.07 5.17
N LEU A 67 3.49 3.12 3.84
CA LEU A 67 4.71 3.00 3.04
C LEU A 67 5.40 4.35 2.76
N ALA A 68 4.76 5.45 3.16
CA ALA A 68 5.26 6.81 3.09
C ALA A 68 4.62 7.70 4.19
N ASN A 69 5.32 8.78 4.55
CA ASN A 69 4.82 9.86 5.40
C ASN A 69 4.44 11.05 4.49
N PRO A 70 3.16 11.36 4.32
CA PRO A 70 2.79 12.64 3.75
C PRO A 70 3.09 13.77 4.76
N PRO A 71 3.33 15.02 4.29
CA PRO A 71 3.33 16.18 5.18
C PRO A 71 1.94 16.38 5.81
N GLU A 72 1.87 16.98 7.00
CA GLU A 72 0.60 17.23 7.74
C GLU A 72 -0.41 18.15 7.02
N LYS A 73 -0.09 18.64 5.82
CA LYS A 73 -0.95 19.56 5.05
C LYS A 73 -2.13 18.82 4.40
N ASN A 74 -3.27 19.50 4.30
CA ASN A 74 -4.55 19.00 3.75
C ASN A 74 -4.55 18.69 2.23
N GLU A 75 -3.41 18.47 1.58
CA GLU A 75 -3.37 18.28 0.11
C GLU A 75 -2.42 17.17 -0.33
N TRP A 76 -1.92 16.37 0.62
CA TRP A 76 -0.95 15.33 0.32
C TRP A 76 -1.46 14.27 -0.66
N TRP A 77 -2.78 14.11 -0.80
CA TRP A 77 -3.38 13.17 -1.74
C TRP A 77 -3.27 13.58 -3.22
N PHE A 78 -2.95 14.84 -3.54
CA PHE A 78 -2.80 15.31 -4.93
C PHE A 78 -1.42 15.02 -5.54
N GLY A 79 -0.45 14.57 -4.74
CA GLY A 79 0.87 14.24 -5.23
C GLY A 79 1.87 13.99 -4.12
N THR A 80 3.06 13.55 -4.49
CA THR A 80 4.08 13.07 -3.54
C THR A 80 5.10 14.12 -3.12
N LYS A 81 4.88 15.40 -3.46
CA LYS A 81 5.82 16.48 -3.15
C LYS A 81 5.95 16.65 -1.64
N GLY A 82 7.18 16.57 -1.13
CA GLY A 82 7.49 16.73 0.29
C GLY A 82 7.10 15.53 1.15
N TRP A 83 6.77 14.39 0.53
CA TRP A 83 6.60 13.14 1.27
C TRP A 83 7.94 12.60 1.73
N GLU A 84 7.96 12.03 2.93
CA GLU A 84 9.08 11.25 3.43
C GLU A 84 8.83 9.79 3.13
N TRP A 85 9.80 9.14 2.51
CA TRP A 85 9.70 7.73 2.20
C TRP A 85 10.37 6.94 3.31
N TRP A 86 9.60 6.51 4.32
CA TRP A 86 10.15 5.82 5.48
C TRP A 86 11.08 4.65 5.11
N ASP A 87 12.31 4.68 5.64
CA ASP A 87 13.25 3.57 5.64
C ASP A 87 13.10 2.63 6.86
N CYS A 88 12.05 2.84 7.67
CA CYS A 88 11.88 2.18 8.96
C CYS A 88 10.44 1.74 9.25
N ILE A 89 10.13 0.46 9.04
CA ILE A 89 9.09 -0.26 9.77
C ILE A 89 9.82 -1.23 10.67
N ARG A 90 9.61 -1.05 11.98
CA ARG A 90 10.08 -1.90 13.08
C ARG A 90 9.98 -3.37 12.66
N ARG A 91 11.10 -4.09 12.82
CA ARG A 91 11.02 -5.53 13.11
C ARG A 91 10.04 -5.67 14.27
N LEU A 92 8.86 -6.24 14.03
CA LEU A 92 8.23 -7.03 15.07
C LEU A 92 9.15 -8.25 15.25
N GLN A 93 10.22 -8.07 16.03
CA GLN A 93 10.84 -9.19 16.68
C GLN A 93 9.84 -9.62 17.74
N ALA A 94 9.10 -10.68 17.45
CA ALA A 94 8.58 -11.52 18.51
C ALA A 94 9.81 -12.11 19.23
N SER A 95 10.02 -11.68 20.46
CA SER A 95 10.85 -12.34 21.47
C SER A 95 9.93 -13.10 22.41
#